data_AF-A0A2K5EZC1-F1
#
_entry.id   AF-A0A2K5EZC1-F1
#
_cell.length_a   1.000
_cell.length_b   1.000
_cell.length_c   1.000
_cell.angle_alpha   90.00
_cell.angle_beta   90.00
_cell.angle_gamma   90.00
#
_symmetry.space_group_name_H-M   'P 1'
#
loop_
_entity.id
_entity.type
_entity.pdbx_description
1 polymer ?
#
loop_
_entity_poly.entity_id
_entity_poly.type
_entity_poly.pdbx_seq_one_letter_code
_entity_poly.pdbx_strand_id
1 'polypeptide(L)'
;MAASAPLRDCQAWKDARLPLSTTSNEACKLFDATLTQYVKWTNDKSLGGIEGCLSKLKAADPTFAMGHAISNGLVLIGTGSSVKLDKELDLAVKTMVEISRTQPLTRREQLHVSAVETFAKGNFPKACELWEQILQDHPTDMLALKFSHDAYFYLGYQEQMRDSVARIYPFWTPDIPLSSYVKGIYSFGLMETNFYDQAKKLAREALSMNPTDAWSVHTIAHIHEMKAEIKDGLEFMQHSEAQWKDSDMLACHNYWHWALYLIEKGEYEAALTIYDTHILPSLQAGGSMLDVVDSCSMLYRLQMEGVSLGQRWQDVLPVTQKHSQDHVLLFNDAHFLMASLGAHDPQTTQELLTTLRDASESLLMERDALKPNSPLTERLIRKATSVHLM
;
A
#
# COMPACT_ATOMS: atom_id res chain seq x y z
N MET A 1 -2.30 -25.84 -12.39
CA MET A 1 -2.91 -24.88 -11.44
C MET A 1 -3.06 -25.59 -10.12
N ALA A 2 -2.38 -25.14 -9.07
CA ALA A 2 -2.66 -25.63 -7.72
C ALA A 2 -4.14 -25.30 -7.41
N ALA A 3 -4.89 -26.27 -6.88
CA ALA A 3 -6.26 -26.01 -6.44
C ALA A 3 -6.22 -24.87 -5.41
N SER A 4 -7.06 -23.85 -5.57
CA SER A 4 -7.17 -22.81 -4.55
C SER A 4 -7.58 -23.47 -3.23
N ALA A 5 -6.87 -23.14 -2.15
CA ALA A 5 -7.28 -23.58 -0.82
C ALA A 5 -8.74 -23.14 -0.58
N PRO A 6 -9.58 -23.99 0.04
CA PRO A 6 -10.96 -23.63 0.30
C PRO A 6 -11.03 -22.38 1.18
N LEU A 7 -11.87 -21.42 0.81
CA LEU A 7 -12.10 -20.20 1.59
C LEU A 7 -12.66 -20.56 2.97
N ARG A 8 -12.14 -19.90 4.01
CA ARG A 8 -12.46 -20.14 5.41
C ARG A 8 -13.87 -19.66 5.76
N ASP A 9 -14.68 -20.58 6.28
CA ASP A 9 -15.98 -20.26 6.87
C ASP A 9 -15.86 -19.92 8.37
N CYS A 10 -17.00 -19.74 9.06
CA CYS A 10 -16.99 -19.38 10.48
C CYS A 10 -16.23 -20.39 11.35
N GLN A 11 -16.33 -21.69 11.05
CA GLN A 11 -15.66 -22.72 11.83
C GLN A 11 -14.16 -22.74 11.53
N ALA A 12 -13.77 -22.64 10.25
CA ALA A 12 -12.36 -22.59 9.86
C ALA A 12 -11.61 -21.40 10.47
N TRP A 13 -12.25 -20.22 10.56
CA TRP A 13 -11.67 -19.06 11.26
C TRP A 13 -11.51 -19.29 12.77
N LYS A 14 -12.47 -19.98 13.42
CA LYS A 14 -12.35 -20.38 14.84
C LYS A 14 -11.23 -21.39 15.06
N ASP A 15 -11.12 -22.39 14.19
CA ASP A 15 -10.08 -23.43 14.26
C ASP A 15 -8.69 -22.82 14.07
N ALA A 16 -8.57 -21.78 13.23
CA ALA A 16 -7.38 -20.95 13.09
C ALA A 16 -7.09 -20.03 14.30
N ARG A 17 -7.91 -20.09 15.37
CA ARG A 17 -7.85 -19.23 16.56
C ARG A 17 -8.01 -17.74 16.27
N LEU A 18 -8.75 -17.44 15.20
CA LEU A 18 -9.03 -16.11 14.69
C LEU A 18 -10.56 -15.96 14.50
N PRO A 19 -11.38 -16.15 15.56
CA PRO A 19 -12.84 -16.11 15.45
C PRO A 19 -13.33 -14.73 14.98
N LEU A 20 -14.33 -14.74 14.09
CA LEU A 20 -15.02 -13.55 13.60
C LEU A 20 -16.41 -13.46 14.24
N SER A 21 -16.90 -12.24 14.51
CA SER A 21 -18.17 -12.00 15.20
C SER A 21 -19.41 -12.33 14.37
N THR A 22 -19.27 -12.41 13.04
CA THR A 22 -20.36 -12.80 12.14
C THR A 22 -20.73 -14.28 12.30
N THR A 23 -22.00 -14.59 12.11
CA THR A 23 -22.51 -15.97 12.00
C THR A 23 -22.66 -16.42 10.54
N SER A 24 -22.44 -15.52 9.59
CA SER A 24 -22.57 -15.79 8.16
C SER A 24 -21.33 -16.46 7.61
N ASN A 25 -21.45 -17.75 7.24
CA ASN A 25 -20.40 -18.49 6.56
C ASN A 25 -20.00 -17.82 5.24
N GLU A 26 -20.95 -17.21 4.54
CA GLU A 26 -20.69 -16.48 3.29
C GLU A 26 -19.84 -15.24 3.55
N ALA A 27 -20.16 -14.46 4.60
CA ALA A 27 -19.36 -13.29 4.97
C ALA A 27 -17.92 -13.68 5.36
N CYS A 28 -17.73 -14.76 6.11
CA CYS A 28 -16.39 -15.27 6.45
C CYS A 28 -15.57 -15.64 5.20
N LYS A 29 -16.20 -16.33 4.24
CA LYS A 29 -15.54 -16.74 3.00
C LYS A 29 -15.17 -15.56 2.12
N LEU A 30 -16.07 -14.57 2.01
CA LEU A 30 -15.81 -13.36 1.23
C LEU A 30 -14.75 -12.47 1.88
N PHE A 31 -14.72 -12.39 3.21
CA PHE A 31 -13.64 -11.73 3.94
C PHE A 31 -12.29 -12.42 3.69
N ASP A 32 -12.26 -13.75 3.75
CA ASP A 32 -11.06 -14.54 3.44
C ASP A 32 -10.60 -14.38 1.99
N ALA A 33 -11.55 -14.31 1.05
CA ALA A 33 -11.27 -14.07 -0.36
C ALA A 33 -10.69 -12.67 -0.60
N THR A 34 -11.26 -11.63 0.01
CA THR A 34 -10.75 -10.26 -0.06
C THR A 34 -9.33 -10.19 0.51
N LEU A 35 -9.11 -10.74 1.71
CA LEU A 35 -7.80 -10.77 2.37
C LEU A 35 -6.78 -11.52 1.52
N THR A 36 -7.17 -12.65 0.94
CA THR A 36 -6.31 -13.44 0.05
C THR A 36 -5.91 -12.64 -1.18
N GLN A 37 -6.85 -12.00 -1.87
CA GLN A 37 -6.55 -11.19 -3.06
C GLN A 37 -5.64 -10.00 -2.73
N TYR A 38 -5.89 -9.34 -1.59
CA TYR A 38 -5.03 -8.25 -1.11
C TYR A 38 -3.61 -8.72 -0.79
N VAL A 39 -3.45 -9.86 -0.12
CA VAL A 39 -2.12 -10.40 0.20
C VAL A 39 -1.35 -10.79 -1.07
N LYS A 40 -2.06 -11.36 -2.04
CA LYS A 40 -1.52 -11.80 -3.33
C LYS A 40 -1.33 -10.67 -4.34
N TRP A 41 -1.89 -9.49 -4.10
CA TRP A 41 -1.93 -8.37 -5.04
C TRP A 41 -2.45 -8.75 -6.43
N THR A 42 -3.46 -9.61 -6.45
CA THR A 42 -4.05 -10.16 -7.67
C THR A 42 -5.57 -10.24 -7.51
N ASN A 43 -6.33 -9.70 -8.46
CA ASN A 43 -7.77 -9.88 -8.49
C ASN A 43 -8.14 -11.25 -9.06
N ASP A 44 -8.97 -11.99 -8.33
CA ASP A 44 -9.61 -13.19 -8.83
C ASP A 44 -10.87 -12.80 -9.64
N LYS A 45 -10.75 -12.86 -10.96
CA LYS A 45 -11.85 -12.55 -11.89
C LYS A 45 -13.09 -13.42 -11.66
N SER A 46 -12.93 -14.65 -11.16
CA SER A 46 -14.07 -15.54 -10.87
C SER A 46 -14.89 -15.08 -9.66
N LEU A 47 -14.27 -14.32 -8.74
CA LEU A 47 -14.92 -13.75 -7.57
C LEU A 47 -15.41 -12.31 -7.79
N GLY A 48 -14.95 -11.68 -8.86
CA GLY A 48 -15.22 -10.27 -9.20
C GLY A 48 -14.17 -9.30 -8.62
N GLY A 49 -12.96 -9.79 -8.35
CA GLY A 49 -11.90 -8.98 -7.73
C GLY A 49 -12.20 -8.63 -6.27
N ILE A 50 -11.37 -7.75 -5.69
CA ILE A 50 -11.57 -7.22 -4.34
C ILE A 50 -12.92 -6.49 -4.24
N GLU A 51 -13.25 -5.63 -5.20
CA GLU A 51 -14.48 -4.83 -5.19
C GLU A 51 -15.73 -5.72 -5.20
N GLY A 52 -15.77 -6.72 -6.08
CA GLY A 52 -16.88 -7.68 -6.14
C GLY A 52 -17.03 -8.48 -4.84
N CYS A 53 -15.91 -8.88 -4.22
CA CYS A 53 -15.93 -9.55 -2.92
C CYS A 53 -16.46 -8.64 -1.82
N LEU A 54 -16.01 -7.39 -1.74
CA LEU A 54 -16.47 -6.42 -0.73
C LEU A 54 -17.97 -6.09 -0.87
N SER A 55 -18.46 -5.94 -2.10
CA SER A 55 -19.89 -5.72 -2.37
C SER A 55 -20.75 -6.89 -1.89
N LYS A 56 -20.35 -8.13 -2.24
CA LYS A 56 -21.02 -9.34 -1.76
C LYS A 56 -20.90 -9.52 -0.24
N LEU A 57 -19.75 -9.15 0.34
CA LEU A 57 -19.49 -9.25 1.78
C LEU A 57 -20.47 -8.37 2.57
N LYS A 58 -20.64 -7.12 2.14
CA LYS A 58 -21.59 -6.18 2.71
C LYS A 58 -23.04 -6.66 2.58
N ALA A 59 -23.40 -7.30 1.47
CA ALA A 59 -24.71 -7.88 1.28
C ALA A 59 -24.95 -9.13 2.18
N ALA A 60 -23.92 -9.94 2.39
CA ALA A 60 -24.00 -11.17 3.18
C ALA A 60 -24.12 -10.93 4.69
N ASP A 61 -23.50 -9.86 5.21
CA ASP A 61 -23.69 -9.38 6.58
C ASP A 61 -23.38 -7.87 6.68
N PRO A 62 -24.41 -7.00 6.59
CA PRO A 62 -24.23 -5.55 6.64
C PRO A 62 -23.69 -5.02 7.97
N THR A 63 -23.73 -5.82 9.04
CA THR A 63 -23.30 -5.46 10.40
C THR A 63 -21.96 -6.10 10.77
N PHE A 64 -21.30 -6.79 9.85
CA PHE A 64 -20.04 -7.45 10.13
C PHE A 64 -18.88 -6.47 10.29
N ALA A 65 -18.47 -6.21 11.55
CA ALA A 65 -17.47 -5.18 11.88
C ALA A 65 -16.14 -5.36 11.15
N MET A 66 -15.62 -6.60 11.05
CA MET A 66 -14.38 -6.86 10.31
C MET A 66 -14.54 -6.69 8.80
N GLY A 67 -15.74 -6.93 8.25
CA GLY A 67 -16.05 -6.63 6.85
C GLY A 67 -15.95 -5.14 6.54
N HIS A 68 -16.44 -4.29 7.45
CA HIS A 68 -16.25 -2.84 7.37
C HIS A 68 -14.78 -2.44 7.58
N ALA A 69 -14.07 -3.08 8.52
CA ALA A 69 -12.67 -2.79 8.80
C ALA A 69 -11.75 -3.06 7.59
N ILE A 70 -11.90 -4.20 6.92
CA ILE A 70 -11.12 -4.49 5.70
C ILE A 70 -11.53 -3.58 4.54
N SER A 71 -12.82 -3.30 4.36
CA SER A 71 -13.31 -2.42 3.29
C SER A 71 -12.74 -1.00 3.42
N ASN A 72 -12.90 -0.39 4.60
CA ASN A 72 -12.43 0.97 4.87
C ASN A 72 -10.89 1.02 4.91
N GLY A 73 -10.26 0.00 5.51
CA GLY A 73 -8.81 -0.10 5.61
C GLY A 73 -8.14 -0.16 4.23
N LEU A 74 -8.68 -0.92 3.28
CA LEU A 74 -8.13 -1.00 1.92
C LEU A 74 -8.19 0.34 1.18
N VAL A 75 -9.28 1.09 1.31
CA VAL A 75 -9.39 2.44 0.72
C VAL A 75 -8.35 3.38 1.33
N LEU A 76 -8.20 3.35 2.66
CA LEU A 76 -7.26 4.21 3.39
C LEU A 76 -5.79 3.86 3.10
N ILE A 77 -5.45 2.58 3.08
CA ILE A 77 -4.11 2.08 2.70
C ILE A 77 -3.80 2.42 1.24
N GLY A 78 -4.81 2.52 0.36
CA GLY A 78 -4.60 2.99 -1.00
C GLY A 78 -4.06 4.42 -1.11
N THR A 79 -4.19 5.25 -0.07
CA THR A 79 -3.69 6.65 0.03
C THR A 79 -4.17 7.64 -1.04
N GLY A 80 -5.06 7.21 -1.95
CA GLY A 80 -5.69 8.06 -2.97
C GLY A 80 -7.00 8.72 -2.53
N SER A 81 -7.46 8.45 -1.30
CA SER A 81 -8.64 9.05 -0.68
C SER A 81 -8.39 9.31 0.80
N SER A 82 -9.12 10.26 1.38
CA SER A 82 -9.08 10.57 2.82
C SER A 82 -10.44 10.95 3.36
N VAL A 83 -10.69 10.71 4.66
CA VAL A 83 -11.94 11.13 5.33
C VAL A 83 -12.12 12.65 5.37
N LYS A 84 -11.06 13.43 5.08
CA LYS A 84 -11.12 14.88 5.03
C LYS A 84 -11.90 15.37 3.81
N LEU A 85 -11.68 14.73 2.66
CA LEU A 85 -12.25 15.15 1.37
C LEU A 85 -13.39 14.23 0.92
N ASP A 86 -13.30 12.94 1.24
CA ASP A 86 -14.30 11.95 0.89
C ASP A 86 -15.31 11.75 2.04
N LYS A 87 -16.50 12.35 1.86
CA LYS A 87 -17.60 12.28 2.83
C LYS A 87 -18.21 10.88 2.93
N GLU A 88 -18.14 10.08 1.85
CA GLU A 88 -18.66 8.71 1.88
C GLU A 88 -17.72 7.82 2.69
N LEU A 89 -16.40 7.98 2.53
CA LEU A 89 -15.40 7.29 3.34
C LEU A 89 -15.46 7.71 4.81
N ASP A 90 -15.61 9.01 5.11
CA ASP A 90 -15.82 9.50 6.49
C ASP A 90 -17.05 8.85 7.13
N LEU A 91 -18.18 8.82 6.41
CA LEU A 91 -19.39 8.16 6.89
C LEU A 91 -19.19 6.65 7.07
N ALA A 92 -18.47 5.99 6.17
CA ALA A 92 -18.20 4.56 6.23
C ALA A 92 -17.33 4.20 7.46
N VAL A 93 -16.32 5.02 7.79
CA VAL A 93 -15.50 4.86 9.00
C VAL A 93 -16.33 5.08 10.26
N LYS A 94 -17.19 6.13 10.29
CA LYS A 94 -18.09 6.36 11.43
C LYS A 94 -19.08 5.20 11.63
N THR A 95 -19.64 4.70 10.54
CA THR A 95 -20.55 3.55 10.54
C THR A 95 -19.88 2.30 11.10
N MET A 96 -18.63 2.02 10.69
CA MET A 96 -17.83 0.92 11.24
C MET A 96 -17.67 1.03 12.76
N VAL A 97 -17.35 2.23 13.26
CA VAL A 97 -17.18 2.49 14.70
C VAL A 97 -18.51 2.31 15.44
N GLU A 98 -19.63 2.79 14.90
CA GLU A 98 -20.95 2.61 15.49
C GLU A 98 -21.35 1.13 15.56
N ILE A 99 -21.18 0.38 14.47
CA ILE A 99 -21.43 -1.06 14.39
C ILE A 99 -20.57 -1.83 15.40
N SER A 100 -19.34 -1.39 15.66
CA SER A 100 -18.48 -2.03 16.65
C SER A 100 -18.99 -1.90 18.09
N ARG A 101 -19.82 -0.89 18.38
CA ARG A 101 -20.39 -0.61 19.69
C ARG A 101 -21.73 -1.30 19.93
N THR A 102 -22.41 -1.73 18.86
CA THR A 102 -23.75 -2.34 18.93
C THR A 102 -23.73 -3.87 19.08
N GLN A 103 -22.56 -4.49 18.97
CA GLN A 103 -22.40 -5.95 19.05
C GLN A 103 -21.18 -6.35 19.90
N PRO A 104 -21.19 -7.56 20.49
CA PRO A 104 -20.01 -8.07 21.17
C PRO A 104 -18.92 -8.43 20.14
N LEU A 105 -17.78 -7.75 20.22
CA LEU A 105 -16.59 -8.04 19.44
C LEU A 105 -15.50 -8.67 20.31
N THR A 106 -14.68 -9.52 19.70
CA THR A 106 -13.44 -9.96 20.36
C THR A 106 -12.45 -8.80 20.51
N ARG A 107 -11.50 -8.91 21.43
CA ARG A 107 -10.45 -7.89 21.61
C ARG A 107 -9.70 -7.60 20.29
N ARG A 108 -9.40 -8.65 19.52
CA ARG A 108 -8.76 -8.58 18.21
C ARG A 108 -9.55 -7.73 17.21
N GLU A 109 -10.86 -7.96 17.10
CA GLU A 109 -11.72 -7.20 16.19
C GLU A 109 -11.87 -5.74 16.63
N GLN A 110 -11.97 -5.47 17.94
CA GLN A 110 -11.97 -4.11 18.48
C GLN A 110 -10.67 -3.36 18.14
N LEU A 111 -9.52 -4.04 18.22
CA LEU A 111 -8.23 -3.46 17.87
C LEU A 111 -8.15 -3.12 16.38
N HIS A 112 -8.66 -3.98 15.50
CA HIS A 112 -8.73 -3.70 14.05
C HIS A 112 -9.59 -2.46 13.75
N VAL A 113 -10.79 -2.38 14.32
CA VAL A 113 -11.67 -1.20 14.16
C VAL A 113 -10.96 0.07 14.67
N SER A 114 -10.33 -0.02 15.85
CA SER A 114 -9.61 1.12 16.45
C SER A 114 -8.42 1.55 15.60
N ALA A 115 -7.68 0.59 15.03
CA ALA A 115 -6.53 0.86 14.19
C ALA A 115 -6.93 1.55 12.89
N VAL A 116 -7.97 1.06 12.21
CA VAL A 116 -8.50 1.67 10.98
C VAL A 116 -9.06 3.07 11.25
N GLU A 117 -9.81 3.28 12.34
CA GLU A 117 -10.28 4.62 12.73
C GLU A 117 -9.09 5.58 13.03
N THR A 118 -8.06 5.07 13.71
CA THR A 118 -6.86 5.85 14.05
C THR A 118 -6.07 6.22 12.80
N PHE A 119 -5.94 5.29 11.86
CA PHE A 119 -5.30 5.51 10.57
C PHE A 119 -6.08 6.55 9.76
N ALA A 120 -7.42 6.45 9.71
CA ALA A 120 -8.29 7.41 9.04
C ALA A 120 -8.10 8.85 9.54
N LYS A 121 -7.77 9.02 10.82
CA LYS A 121 -7.48 10.32 11.45
C LYS A 121 -6.03 10.79 11.24
N GLY A 122 -5.25 10.11 10.39
CA GLY A 122 -3.87 10.47 10.06
C GLY A 122 -2.83 10.03 11.09
N ASN A 123 -3.18 9.29 12.14
CA ASN A 123 -2.22 8.82 13.15
C ASN A 123 -1.69 7.43 12.82
N PHE A 124 -0.91 7.32 11.74
CA PHE A 124 -0.37 6.04 11.27
C PHE A 124 0.51 5.33 12.30
N PRO A 125 1.40 6.01 13.07
CA PRO A 125 2.19 5.32 14.08
C PRO A 125 1.32 4.64 15.14
N LYS A 126 0.26 5.32 15.60
CA LYS A 126 -0.65 4.73 16.58
C LYS A 126 -1.47 3.58 16.01
N ALA A 127 -1.87 3.66 14.74
CA ALA A 127 -2.53 2.55 14.05
C ALA A 127 -1.61 1.32 13.99
N CYS A 128 -0.32 1.51 13.68
CA CYS A 128 0.69 0.44 13.72
C CYS A 128 0.77 -0.20 15.11
N GLU A 129 0.86 0.59 16.19
CA GLU A 129 0.88 0.05 17.56
C GLU A 129 -0.35 -0.82 17.90
N LEU A 130 -1.52 -0.51 17.32
CA LEU A 130 -2.74 -1.27 17.53
C LEU A 130 -2.73 -2.58 16.74
N TRP A 131 -2.25 -2.58 15.49
CA TRP A 131 -2.04 -3.82 14.73
C TRP A 131 -0.92 -4.69 15.33
N GLU A 132 0.15 -4.09 15.87
CA GLU A 132 1.21 -4.82 16.57
C GLU A 132 0.71 -5.50 17.84
N GLN A 133 -0.21 -4.87 18.59
CA GLN A 133 -0.87 -5.53 19.72
C GLN A 133 -1.64 -6.79 19.26
N ILE A 134 -2.29 -6.74 18.09
CA ILE A 134 -2.93 -7.93 17.52
C ILE A 134 -1.88 -8.99 17.22
N LEU A 135 -0.76 -8.64 16.59
CA LEU A 135 0.29 -9.60 16.23
C LEU A 135 1.01 -10.23 17.43
N GLN A 136 1.04 -9.54 18.57
CA GLN A 136 1.56 -10.11 19.82
C GLN A 136 0.68 -11.25 20.35
N ASP A 137 -0.65 -11.09 20.31
CA ASP A 137 -1.61 -12.08 20.81
C ASP A 137 -1.99 -13.12 19.74
N HIS A 138 -1.97 -12.72 18.47
CA HIS A 138 -2.43 -13.45 17.30
C HIS A 138 -1.41 -13.32 16.15
N PRO A 139 -0.25 -14.01 16.25
CA PRO A 139 0.86 -13.84 15.29
C PRO A 139 0.51 -14.28 13.85
N THR A 140 -0.61 -14.98 13.67
CA THR A 140 -1.12 -15.44 12.37
C THR A 140 -2.24 -14.57 11.79
N ASP A 141 -2.50 -13.38 12.37
CA ASP A 141 -3.46 -12.42 11.82
C ASP A 141 -2.86 -11.67 10.61
N MET A 142 -3.14 -12.20 9.41
CA MET A 142 -2.62 -11.65 8.15
C MET A 142 -3.08 -10.22 7.87
N LEU A 143 -4.29 -9.83 8.28
CA LEU A 143 -4.77 -8.47 8.02
C LEU A 143 -3.98 -7.46 8.85
N ALA A 144 -3.73 -7.76 10.12
CA ALA A 144 -2.92 -6.90 10.99
C ALA A 144 -1.48 -6.81 10.46
N LEU A 145 -0.93 -7.93 9.99
CA LEU A 145 0.38 -7.98 9.38
C LEU A 145 0.47 -7.08 8.14
N LYS A 146 -0.46 -7.22 7.18
CA LYS A 146 -0.40 -6.41 5.96
C LYS A 146 -0.65 -4.93 6.22
N PHE A 147 -1.63 -4.57 7.03
CA PHE A 147 -1.89 -3.16 7.32
C PHE A 147 -0.77 -2.49 8.11
N SER A 148 -0.16 -3.18 9.08
CA SER A 148 1.03 -2.65 9.78
C SER A 148 2.24 -2.54 8.83
N HIS A 149 2.48 -3.55 8.00
CA HIS A 149 3.56 -3.54 7.02
C HIS A 149 3.45 -2.36 6.05
N ASP A 150 2.29 -2.17 5.43
CA ASP A 150 2.06 -1.08 4.47
C ASP A 150 2.14 0.29 5.17
N ALA A 151 1.62 0.42 6.39
CA ALA A 151 1.74 1.64 7.17
C ALA A 151 3.20 1.95 7.58
N TYR A 152 4.01 0.95 7.92
CA TYR A 152 5.43 1.14 8.19
C TYR A 152 6.21 1.56 6.95
N PHE A 153 5.84 1.03 5.78
CA PHE A 153 6.41 1.46 4.50
C PHE A 153 6.16 2.95 4.27
N TYR A 154 4.92 3.44 4.46
CA TYR A 154 4.60 4.86 4.32
C TYR A 154 5.31 5.77 5.33
N LEU A 155 5.59 5.26 6.53
CA LEU A 155 6.31 5.97 7.58
C LEU A 155 7.84 5.96 7.40
N GLY A 156 8.37 5.16 6.47
CA GLY A 156 9.80 4.92 6.32
C GLY A 156 10.40 4.15 7.50
N TYR A 157 9.59 3.38 8.23
CA TYR A 157 9.99 2.64 9.43
C TYR A 157 10.50 1.24 9.08
N GLN A 158 11.59 1.18 8.30
CA GLN A 158 12.13 -0.05 7.70
C GLN A 158 12.50 -1.11 8.74
N GLU A 159 13.10 -0.73 9.88
CA GLU A 159 13.44 -1.66 10.96
C GLU A 159 12.20 -2.28 11.59
N GLN A 160 11.17 -1.48 11.86
CA GLN A 160 9.91 -1.94 12.42
C GLN A 160 9.17 -2.84 11.45
N MET A 161 9.17 -2.49 10.15
CA MET A 161 8.62 -3.32 9.09
C MET A 161 9.27 -4.70 9.06
N ARG A 162 10.61 -4.78 9.07
CA ARG A 162 11.33 -6.05 9.16
C ARG A 162 11.02 -6.81 10.46
N ASP A 163 11.17 -6.13 11.59
CA ASP A 163 11.16 -6.77 12.91
C ASP A 163 9.76 -7.25 13.30
N SER A 164 8.70 -6.56 12.85
CA SER A 164 7.32 -7.03 13.01
C SER A 164 7.15 -8.42 12.41
N VAL A 165 7.55 -8.60 11.15
CA VAL A 165 7.46 -9.87 10.45
C VAL A 165 8.38 -10.90 11.08
N ALA A 166 9.62 -10.53 11.43
CA ALA A 166 10.58 -11.42 12.06
C ALA A 166 10.06 -12.03 13.37
N ARG A 167 9.36 -11.24 14.20
CA ARG A 167 8.77 -11.70 15.48
C ARG A 167 7.72 -12.79 15.28
N ILE A 168 6.85 -12.63 14.28
CA ILE A 168 5.76 -13.57 14.02
C ILE A 168 6.18 -14.74 13.13
N TYR A 169 7.27 -14.61 12.37
CA TYR A 169 7.67 -15.58 11.34
C TYR A 169 7.70 -17.04 11.82
N PRO A 170 8.20 -17.38 13.03
CA PRO A 170 8.22 -18.76 13.53
C PRO A 170 6.82 -19.38 13.73
N PHE A 171 5.77 -18.58 13.82
CA PHE A 171 4.38 -19.04 13.96
C PHE A 171 3.71 -19.37 12.62
N TRP A 172 4.32 -18.99 11.49
CA TRP A 172 3.80 -19.24 10.15
C TRP A 172 4.32 -20.56 9.58
N THR A 173 3.66 -21.65 9.94
CA THR A 173 3.98 -22.98 9.40
C THR A 173 3.45 -23.18 7.98
N PRO A 174 4.02 -24.10 7.18
CA PRO A 174 3.64 -24.28 5.77
C PRO A 174 2.17 -24.63 5.53
N ASP A 175 1.48 -25.22 6.51
CA ASP A 175 0.06 -25.56 6.45
C ASP A 175 -0.88 -24.35 6.66
N ILE A 176 -0.36 -23.24 7.19
CA ILE A 176 -1.15 -22.01 7.34
C ILE A 176 -1.32 -21.35 5.97
N PRO A 177 -2.56 -21.03 5.57
CA PRO A 177 -2.81 -20.32 4.31
C PRO A 177 -1.96 -19.06 4.19
N LEU A 178 -1.39 -18.83 3.01
CA LEU A 178 -0.55 -17.66 2.69
C LEU A 178 0.82 -17.60 3.41
N SER A 179 1.26 -18.68 4.08
CA SER A 179 2.58 -18.75 4.71
C SER A 179 3.75 -18.46 3.75
N SER A 180 3.64 -18.87 2.48
CA SER A 180 4.62 -18.52 1.44
C SER A 180 4.71 -17.01 1.18
N TYR A 181 3.59 -16.30 1.24
CA TYR A 181 3.57 -14.84 1.10
C TYR A 181 4.20 -14.16 2.31
N VAL A 182 4.02 -14.68 3.53
CA VAL A 182 4.73 -14.15 4.73
C VAL A 182 6.23 -14.27 4.60
N LYS A 183 6.71 -15.33 3.94
CA LYS A 183 8.12 -15.46 3.56
C LYS A 183 8.56 -14.35 2.60
N GLY A 184 7.73 -14.02 1.59
CA GLY A 184 7.89 -12.83 0.76
C GLY A 184 7.95 -11.54 1.59
N ILE A 185 7.02 -11.36 2.56
CA ILE A 185 6.95 -10.20 3.47
C ILE A 185 8.25 -10.01 4.21
N TYR A 186 8.74 -11.09 4.77
CA TYR A 186 9.96 -11.00 5.52
C TYR A 186 11.18 -10.72 4.62
N SER A 187 11.21 -11.30 3.42
CA SER A 187 12.29 -11.07 2.46
C SER A 187 12.39 -9.60 2.04
N PHE A 188 11.25 -8.93 1.85
CA PHE A 188 11.20 -7.52 1.52
C PHE A 188 11.74 -6.65 2.68
N GLY A 189 11.30 -6.91 3.91
CA GLY A 189 11.83 -6.19 5.09
C GLY A 189 13.33 -6.40 5.32
N LEU A 190 13.87 -7.59 4.99
CA LEU A 190 15.31 -7.84 5.00
C LEU A 190 16.04 -7.04 3.92
N MET A 191 15.47 -6.94 2.72
CA MET A 191 16.02 -6.16 1.61
C MET A 191 16.07 -4.67 1.97
N GLU A 192 14.98 -4.11 2.48
CA GLU A 192 14.86 -2.70 2.89
C GLU A 192 15.82 -2.31 4.03
N THR A 193 16.39 -3.30 4.71
CA THR A 193 17.39 -3.09 5.78
C THR A 193 18.76 -3.66 5.41
N ASN A 194 19.02 -3.82 4.12
CA ASN A 194 20.32 -4.16 3.52
C ASN A 194 20.83 -5.58 3.79
N PHE A 195 19.97 -6.52 4.22
CA PHE A 195 20.30 -7.95 4.38
C PHE A 195 20.09 -8.71 3.07
N TYR A 196 20.66 -8.22 1.97
CA TYR A 196 20.34 -8.67 0.61
C TYR A 196 20.52 -10.17 0.37
N ASP A 197 21.58 -10.79 0.88
CA ASP A 197 21.82 -12.22 0.67
C ASP A 197 20.76 -13.09 1.37
N GLN A 198 20.35 -12.68 2.58
CA GLN A 198 19.30 -13.36 3.33
C GLN A 198 17.93 -13.14 2.66
N ALA A 199 17.65 -11.91 2.25
CA ALA A 199 16.45 -11.55 1.50
C ALA A 199 16.33 -12.37 0.20
N LYS A 200 17.40 -12.43 -0.61
CA LYS A 200 17.42 -13.16 -1.88
C LYS A 200 17.18 -14.65 -1.68
N LYS A 201 17.81 -15.25 -0.66
CA LYS A 201 17.59 -16.66 -0.32
C LYS A 201 16.12 -16.90 0.03
N LEU A 202 15.57 -16.07 0.91
CA LEU A 202 14.21 -16.22 1.40
C LEU A 202 13.16 -16.01 0.30
N ALA A 203 13.34 -14.99 -0.56
CA ALA A 203 12.50 -14.74 -1.72
C ALA A 203 12.54 -15.90 -2.72
N ARG A 204 13.73 -16.47 -3.01
CA ARG A 204 13.84 -17.65 -3.89
C ARG A 204 13.14 -18.88 -3.32
N GLU A 205 13.21 -19.08 -2.00
CA GLU A 205 12.45 -20.14 -1.36
C GLU A 205 10.94 -19.92 -1.48
N ALA A 206 10.45 -18.69 -1.30
CA ALA A 206 9.04 -18.36 -1.49
C ALA A 206 8.59 -18.62 -2.94
N LEU A 207 9.37 -18.19 -3.94
CA LEU A 207 9.10 -18.44 -5.35
C LEU A 207 9.12 -19.94 -5.71
N SER A 208 9.96 -20.74 -5.04
CA SER A 208 9.96 -22.20 -5.25
C SER A 208 8.67 -22.86 -4.77
N MET A 209 8.01 -22.28 -3.77
CA MET A 209 6.71 -22.74 -3.25
C MET A 209 5.55 -22.17 -4.06
N ASN A 210 5.66 -20.91 -4.45
CA ASN A 210 4.64 -20.18 -5.19
C ASN A 210 5.29 -19.27 -6.25
N PRO A 211 5.43 -19.76 -7.49
CA PRO A 211 6.10 -19.00 -8.54
C PRO A 211 5.40 -17.68 -8.89
N THR A 212 4.10 -17.55 -8.63
CA THR A 212 3.32 -16.34 -8.92
C THR A 212 3.28 -15.36 -7.75
N ASP A 213 4.16 -15.51 -6.75
CA ASP A 213 4.33 -14.51 -5.71
C ASP A 213 5.07 -13.29 -6.26
N ALA A 214 4.29 -12.35 -6.82
CA ALA A 214 4.79 -11.12 -7.43
C ALA A 214 5.67 -10.29 -6.48
N TRP A 215 5.51 -10.48 -5.17
CA TRP A 215 6.24 -9.67 -4.22
C TRP A 215 7.61 -10.25 -3.83
N SER A 216 7.74 -11.57 -3.89
CA SER A 216 9.06 -12.20 -3.88
C SER A 216 9.84 -11.89 -5.16
N VAL A 217 9.16 -11.73 -6.31
CA VAL A 217 9.79 -11.20 -7.54
C VAL A 217 10.28 -9.77 -7.31
N HIS A 218 9.40 -8.90 -6.81
CA HIS A 218 9.72 -7.51 -6.50
C HIS A 218 10.94 -7.38 -5.57
N THR A 219 11.01 -8.20 -4.53
CA THR A 219 12.15 -8.23 -3.61
C THR A 219 13.46 -8.56 -4.34
N ILE A 220 13.45 -9.54 -5.26
CA ILE A 220 14.64 -9.89 -6.05
C ILE A 220 15.02 -8.76 -7.01
N ALA A 221 14.03 -8.09 -7.61
CA ALA A 221 14.28 -6.93 -8.47
C ALA A 221 14.99 -5.82 -7.68
N HIS A 222 14.45 -5.41 -6.54
CA HIS A 222 15.12 -4.44 -5.68
C HIS A 222 16.54 -4.87 -5.29
N ILE A 223 16.78 -6.13 -4.97
CA ILE A 223 18.14 -6.59 -4.63
C ILE A 223 19.11 -6.39 -5.79
N HIS A 224 18.69 -6.69 -7.02
CA HIS A 224 19.52 -6.46 -8.20
C HIS A 224 19.76 -4.96 -8.44
N GLU A 225 18.75 -4.12 -8.21
CA GLU A 225 18.88 -2.65 -8.26
C GLU A 225 19.89 -2.14 -7.22
N MET A 226 19.66 -2.46 -5.94
CA MET A 226 20.48 -1.99 -4.81
C MET A 226 21.95 -2.45 -4.90
N LYS A 227 22.22 -3.57 -5.58
CA LYS A 227 23.56 -4.09 -5.81
C LYS A 227 24.17 -3.67 -7.16
N ALA A 228 23.46 -2.87 -7.96
CA ALA A 228 23.83 -2.51 -9.33
C ALA A 228 24.12 -3.73 -10.23
N GLU A 229 23.41 -4.84 -10.00
CA GLU A 229 23.50 -6.09 -10.77
C GLU A 229 22.58 -6.03 -12.02
N ILE A 230 22.76 -5.01 -12.86
CA ILE A 230 21.82 -4.64 -13.94
C ILE A 230 21.54 -5.79 -14.91
N LYS A 231 22.60 -6.51 -15.34
CA LYS A 231 22.46 -7.65 -16.26
C LYS A 231 21.60 -8.77 -15.65
N ASP A 232 21.88 -9.12 -14.40
CA ASP A 232 21.17 -10.19 -13.72
C ASP A 232 19.71 -9.79 -13.43
N GLY A 233 19.47 -8.52 -13.11
CA GLY A 233 18.13 -7.94 -12.95
C GLY A 233 17.31 -8.04 -14.23
N LEU A 234 17.85 -7.61 -15.37
CA LEU A 234 17.19 -7.72 -16.68
C LEU A 234 16.87 -9.17 -17.04
N GLU A 235 17.84 -10.07 -16.90
CA GLU A 235 17.62 -11.50 -17.14
C GLU A 235 16.52 -12.04 -16.21
N PHE A 236 16.56 -11.70 -14.93
CA PHE A 236 15.54 -12.15 -13.97
C PHE A 236 14.13 -11.66 -14.33
N MET A 237 13.96 -10.37 -14.64
CA MET A 237 12.64 -9.81 -14.99
C MET A 237 12.09 -10.44 -16.26
N GLN A 238 12.92 -10.62 -17.28
CA GLN A 238 12.52 -11.26 -18.54
C GLN A 238 12.10 -12.73 -18.35
N HIS A 239 12.86 -13.51 -17.58
CA HIS A 239 12.55 -14.93 -17.40
C HIS A 239 11.33 -15.17 -16.49
N SER A 240 11.04 -14.24 -15.57
CA SER A 240 9.95 -14.39 -14.59
C SER A 240 8.63 -13.74 -15.03
N GLU A 241 8.61 -12.92 -16.08
CA GLU A 241 7.46 -12.10 -16.51
C GLU A 241 6.11 -12.85 -16.51
N ALA A 242 6.08 -14.04 -17.10
CA ALA A 242 4.87 -14.84 -17.20
C ALA A 242 4.26 -15.26 -15.84
N GLN A 243 5.00 -15.12 -14.75
CA GLN A 243 4.58 -15.49 -13.41
C GLN A 243 3.93 -14.34 -12.63
N TRP A 244 4.24 -13.09 -12.97
CA TRP A 244 3.82 -11.91 -12.19
C TRP A 244 3.09 -10.84 -12.99
N LYS A 245 3.11 -10.88 -14.32
CA LYS A 245 2.46 -9.86 -15.17
C LYS A 245 0.94 -9.73 -14.97
N ASP A 246 0.28 -10.79 -14.50
CA ASP A 246 -1.15 -10.82 -14.19
C ASP A 246 -1.45 -10.43 -12.73
N SER A 247 -0.45 -10.01 -11.95
CA SER A 247 -0.63 -9.46 -10.61
C SER A 247 -1.02 -7.99 -10.71
N ASP A 248 -2.29 -7.72 -10.96
CA ASP A 248 -2.81 -6.38 -11.32
C ASP A 248 -2.34 -5.22 -10.41
N MET A 249 -2.04 -5.47 -9.13
CA MET A 249 -1.63 -4.43 -8.18
C MET A 249 -0.11 -4.20 -8.07
N LEU A 250 0.73 -5.09 -8.61
CA LEU A 250 2.20 -4.97 -8.54
C LEU A 250 2.90 -5.14 -9.90
N ALA A 251 2.21 -5.62 -10.92
CA ALA A 251 2.80 -5.83 -12.24
C ALA A 251 3.40 -4.54 -12.81
N CYS A 252 2.70 -3.41 -12.69
CA CYS A 252 3.20 -2.10 -13.10
C CYS A 252 4.53 -1.75 -12.43
N HIS A 253 4.60 -1.94 -11.11
CA HIS A 253 5.81 -1.66 -10.34
C HIS A 253 6.99 -2.59 -10.69
N ASN A 254 6.70 -3.86 -10.98
CA ASN A 254 7.71 -4.78 -11.50
C ASN A 254 8.22 -4.36 -12.90
N TYR A 255 7.33 -3.88 -13.78
CA TYR A 255 7.76 -3.29 -15.05
C TYR A 255 8.56 -1.99 -14.86
N TRP A 256 8.24 -1.20 -13.84
CA TRP A 256 9.02 -0.01 -13.47
C TRP A 256 10.46 -0.37 -13.09
N HIS A 257 10.67 -1.39 -12.25
CA HIS A 257 12.00 -1.92 -11.93
C HIS A 257 12.76 -2.40 -13.17
N TRP A 258 12.08 -3.11 -14.07
CA TRP A 258 12.69 -3.52 -15.35
C TRP A 258 13.16 -2.29 -16.12
N ALA A 259 12.30 -1.28 -16.26
CA ALA A 259 12.65 -0.09 -17.01
C ALA A 259 13.80 0.70 -16.37
N LEU A 260 13.93 0.70 -15.04
CA LEU A 260 15.10 1.29 -14.38
C LEU A 260 16.42 0.64 -14.80
N TYR A 261 16.47 -0.69 -14.93
CA TYR A 261 17.68 -1.35 -15.44
C TYR A 261 18.03 -0.92 -16.86
N LEU A 262 17.02 -0.66 -17.70
CA LEU A 262 17.23 -0.16 -19.06
C LEU A 262 17.75 1.28 -19.05
N ILE A 263 17.22 2.14 -18.17
CA ILE A 263 17.72 3.51 -17.98
C ILE A 263 19.18 3.49 -17.54
N GLU A 264 19.53 2.69 -16.53
CA GLU A 264 20.92 2.58 -16.03
C GLU A 264 21.89 2.07 -17.12
N LYS A 265 21.39 1.23 -18.03
CA LYS A 265 22.17 0.73 -19.18
C LYS A 265 22.27 1.75 -20.33
N GLY A 266 21.51 2.84 -20.29
CA GLY A 266 21.40 3.82 -21.39
C GLY A 266 20.47 3.40 -22.53
N GLU A 267 19.64 2.36 -22.34
CA GLU A 267 18.67 1.86 -23.31
C GLU A 267 17.32 2.59 -23.18
N TYR A 268 17.34 3.91 -23.31
CA TYR A 268 16.20 4.77 -23.01
C TYR A 268 14.95 4.50 -23.86
N GLU A 269 15.11 4.18 -25.15
CA GLU A 269 13.98 3.84 -26.04
C GLU A 269 13.27 2.54 -25.60
N ALA A 270 14.04 1.58 -25.09
CA ALA A 270 13.47 0.35 -24.54
C ALA A 270 12.74 0.63 -23.21
N ALA A 271 13.29 1.50 -22.37
CA ALA A 271 12.62 1.95 -21.16
C ALA A 271 11.29 2.68 -21.48
N LEU A 272 11.30 3.59 -22.45
CA LEU A 272 10.08 4.26 -22.93
C LEU A 272 9.06 3.26 -23.51
N THR A 273 9.53 2.23 -24.21
CA THR A 273 8.64 1.16 -24.69
C THR A 273 7.92 0.46 -23.53
N ILE A 274 8.63 0.12 -22.44
CA ILE A 274 7.99 -0.44 -21.23
C ILE A 274 7.00 0.55 -20.63
N TYR A 275 7.36 1.84 -20.55
CA TYR A 275 6.47 2.87 -20.03
C TYR A 275 5.15 2.93 -20.81
N ASP A 276 5.23 3.01 -22.14
CA ASP A 276 4.07 3.17 -23.02
C ASP A 276 3.19 1.91 -23.08
N THR A 277 3.78 0.73 -22.92
CA THR A 277 3.08 -0.55 -23.08
C THR A 277 2.51 -1.10 -21.78
N HIS A 278 3.11 -0.78 -20.63
CA HIS A 278 2.75 -1.38 -19.34
C HIS A 278 2.40 -0.35 -18.27
N ILE A 279 3.23 0.67 -18.07
CA ILE A 279 3.10 1.59 -16.93
C ILE A 279 1.98 2.61 -17.16
N LEU A 280 2.03 3.34 -18.29
CA LEU A 280 1.00 4.34 -18.61
C LEU A 280 -0.41 3.72 -18.76
N PRO A 281 -0.60 2.57 -19.44
CA PRO A 281 -1.90 1.91 -19.48
C PRO A 281 -2.41 1.48 -18.09
N SER A 282 -1.52 1.02 -17.19
CA SER A 282 -1.90 0.69 -15.81
C SER A 282 -2.41 1.92 -15.07
N LEU A 283 -1.66 3.02 -15.14
CA LEU A 283 -2.04 4.32 -14.57
C LEU A 283 -3.41 4.79 -15.08
N GLN A 284 -3.65 4.71 -16.39
CA GLN A 284 -4.90 5.19 -16.99
C GLN A 284 -6.10 4.28 -16.69
N ALA A 285 -5.88 2.99 -16.49
CA ALA A 285 -6.94 2.03 -16.18
C ALA A 285 -7.36 2.07 -14.71
N GLY A 286 -6.40 2.11 -13.78
CA GLY A 286 -6.65 1.98 -12.34
C GLY A 286 -6.42 3.25 -11.53
N GLY A 287 -5.45 4.09 -11.93
CA GLY A 287 -5.11 5.31 -11.20
C GLY A 287 -4.62 5.06 -9.77
N SER A 288 -4.03 3.89 -9.48
CA SER A 288 -3.53 3.59 -8.14
C SER A 288 -2.39 4.53 -7.79
N MET A 289 -2.22 4.86 -6.51
CA MET A 289 -1.12 5.75 -6.09
C MET A 289 0.25 5.14 -6.41
N LEU A 290 0.38 3.81 -6.45
CA LEU A 290 1.62 3.15 -6.85
C LEU A 290 1.93 3.41 -8.35
N ASP A 291 0.95 3.25 -9.23
CA ASP A 291 1.13 3.56 -10.66
C ASP A 291 1.46 5.04 -10.90
N VAL A 292 0.89 5.94 -10.09
CA VAL A 292 1.19 7.38 -10.14
C VAL A 292 2.64 7.64 -9.79
N VAL A 293 3.13 7.12 -8.67
CA VAL A 293 4.51 7.35 -8.24
C VAL A 293 5.49 6.72 -9.24
N ASP A 294 5.21 5.53 -9.74
CA ASP A 294 6.02 4.85 -10.76
C ASP A 294 6.12 5.70 -12.03
N SER A 295 4.99 6.20 -12.51
CA SER A 295 4.92 7.00 -13.73
C SER A 295 5.71 8.31 -13.59
N CYS A 296 5.45 9.07 -12.52
CA CYS A 296 6.14 10.33 -12.26
C CYS A 296 7.66 10.13 -12.05
N SER A 297 8.02 9.12 -11.25
CA SER A 297 9.40 8.77 -10.91
C SER A 297 10.20 8.37 -12.15
N MET A 298 9.59 7.63 -13.06
CA MET A 298 10.21 7.17 -14.30
C MET A 298 10.39 8.31 -15.31
N LEU A 299 9.34 9.10 -15.56
CA LEU A 299 9.43 10.25 -16.46
C LEU A 299 10.47 11.25 -15.98
N TYR A 300 10.49 11.54 -14.68
CA TYR A 300 11.48 12.47 -14.12
C TYR A 300 12.92 11.99 -14.35
N ARG A 301 13.22 10.71 -14.13
CA ARG A 301 14.56 10.12 -14.39
C ARG A 301 14.94 10.20 -15.86
N LEU A 302 14.04 9.81 -16.76
CA LEU A 302 14.30 9.91 -18.21
C LEU A 302 14.55 11.37 -18.63
N GLN A 303 13.83 12.32 -18.08
CA GLN A 303 14.06 13.74 -18.33
C GLN A 303 15.43 14.22 -17.82
N MET A 304 15.87 13.74 -16.66
CA MET A 304 17.22 14.03 -16.13
C MET A 304 18.33 13.49 -17.04
N GLU A 305 18.10 12.36 -17.69
CA GLU A 305 18.98 11.77 -18.72
C GLU A 305 18.90 12.52 -20.08
N GLY A 306 18.10 13.59 -20.17
CA GLY A 306 17.95 14.38 -21.40
C GLY A 306 17.07 13.73 -22.47
N VAL A 307 16.30 12.69 -22.12
CA VAL A 307 15.38 12.00 -23.02
C VAL A 307 14.18 12.89 -23.31
N SER A 308 13.78 12.97 -24.59
CA SER A 308 12.57 13.71 -24.99
C SER A 308 11.32 12.89 -24.66
N LEU A 309 10.48 13.42 -23.77
CA LEU A 309 9.31 12.70 -23.27
C LEU A 309 8.04 12.89 -24.09
N GLY A 310 8.00 13.88 -25.00
CA GLY A 310 6.81 14.22 -25.77
C GLY A 310 5.65 14.62 -24.85
N GLN A 311 4.48 13.98 -25.04
CA GLN A 311 3.23 14.32 -24.35
C GLN A 311 3.02 13.57 -23.03
N ARG A 312 3.97 12.71 -22.62
CA ARG A 312 3.76 11.74 -21.51
C ARG A 312 3.43 12.41 -20.18
N TRP A 313 3.98 13.59 -19.90
CA TRP A 313 3.61 14.35 -18.70
C TRP A 313 2.14 14.80 -18.71
N GLN A 314 1.63 15.21 -19.87
CA GLN A 314 0.23 15.58 -20.02
C GLN A 314 -0.71 14.36 -19.99
N ASP A 315 -0.21 13.16 -20.26
CA ASP A 315 -0.99 11.93 -20.07
C ASP A 315 -1.12 11.53 -18.60
N VAL A 316 -0.16 11.93 -17.74
CA VAL A 316 -0.16 11.69 -16.29
C VAL A 316 -0.99 12.74 -15.53
N LEU A 317 -0.90 14.00 -15.93
CA LEU A 317 -1.55 15.14 -15.24
C LEU A 317 -3.04 14.92 -14.91
N PRO A 318 -3.89 14.37 -15.81
CA PRO A 318 -5.31 14.20 -15.54
C PRO A 318 -5.63 13.28 -14.36
N VAL A 319 -4.71 12.36 -14.03
CA VAL A 319 -4.83 11.49 -12.85
C VAL A 319 -4.39 12.27 -11.62
N THR A 320 -3.20 12.87 -11.62
CA THR A 320 -2.61 13.53 -10.45
C THR A 320 -3.32 14.82 -10.04
N GLN A 321 -3.88 15.57 -10.99
CA GLN A 321 -4.57 16.83 -10.72
C GLN A 321 -5.77 16.67 -9.76
N LYS A 322 -6.40 15.48 -9.74
CA LYS A 322 -7.54 15.19 -8.86
C LYS A 322 -7.13 15.11 -7.38
N HIS A 323 -5.84 14.93 -7.13
CA HIS A 323 -5.26 14.73 -5.80
C HIS A 323 -4.51 15.97 -5.30
N SER A 324 -4.66 17.13 -5.96
CA SER A 324 -3.96 18.38 -5.61
C SER A 324 -4.24 18.88 -4.18
N GLN A 325 -5.30 18.38 -3.54
CA GLN A 325 -5.73 18.80 -2.19
C GLN A 325 -5.61 17.71 -1.13
N ASP A 326 -5.18 16.49 -1.51
CA ASP A 326 -5.29 15.29 -0.68
C ASP A 326 -4.35 15.33 0.53
N HIS A 327 -3.06 15.54 0.29
CA HIS A 327 -2.00 15.64 1.28
C HIS A 327 -1.96 14.49 2.31
N VAL A 328 -2.29 13.27 1.86
CA VAL A 328 -2.26 12.06 2.70
C VAL A 328 -0.83 11.65 3.03
N LEU A 329 0.05 11.70 2.01
CA LEU A 329 1.48 11.43 2.12
C LEU A 329 2.27 12.49 1.35
N LEU A 330 3.25 13.11 2.01
CA LEU A 330 4.18 14.03 1.34
C LEU A 330 4.93 13.37 0.17
N PHE A 331 5.14 12.06 0.25
CA PHE A 331 5.71 11.27 -0.83
C PHE A 331 4.83 11.36 -2.10
N ASN A 332 3.52 11.22 -1.98
CA ASN A 332 2.59 11.35 -3.10
C ASN A 332 2.54 12.80 -3.61
N ASP A 333 2.48 13.78 -2.70
CA ASP A 333 2.48 15.21 -3.05
C ASP A 333 3.70 15.59 -3.92
N ALA A 334 4.89 15.05 -3.61
CA ALA A 334 6.08 15.29 -4.41
C ALA A 334 5.93 14.77 -5.86
N HIS A 335 5.28 13.62 -6.06
CA HIS A 335 5.04 13.06 -7.39
C HIS A 335 3.92 13.82 -8.13
N PHE A 336 2.90 14.32 -7.43
CA PHE A 336 1.91 15.21 -8.04
C PHE A 336 2.53 16.53 -8.50
N LEU A 337 3.49 17.05 -7.73
CA LEU A 337 4.27 18.23 -8.11
C LEU A 337 5.16 17.96 -9.32
N MET A 338 5.82 16.80 -9.40
CA MET A 338 6.57 16.40 -10.60
C MET A 338 5.68 16.37 -11.84
N ALA A 339 4.47 15.80 -11.74
CA ALA A 339 3.52 15.74 -12.84
C ALA A 339 3.08 17.12 -13.32
N SER A 340 2.68 18.01 -12.42
CA SER A 340 2.22 19.36 -12.80
C SER A 340 3.34 20.24 -13.37
N LEU A 341 4.55 20.16 -12.79
CA LEU A 341 5.72 20.85 -13.32
C LEU A 341 6.15 20.30 -14.69
N GLY A 342 6.21 18.97 -14.82
CA GLY A 342 6.56 18.29 -16.07
C GLY A 342 5.54 18.56 -17.19
N ALA A 343 4.26 18.69 -16.84
CA ALA A 343 3.20 19.03 -17.77
C ALA A 343 3.13 20.55 -18.10
N HIS A 344 3.91 21.38 -17.42
CA HIS A 344 3.88 22.84 -17.48
C HIS A 344 2.51 23.44 -17.11
N ASP A 345 1.87 22.90 -16.07
CA ASP A 345 0.60 23.39 -15.55
C ASP A 345 0.79 24.21 -14.25
N PRO A 346 0.95 25.55 -14.35
CA PRO A 346 1.16 26.40 -13.19
C PRO A 346 -0.07 26.47 -12.27
N GLN A 347 -1.27 26.18 -12.79
CA GLN A 347 -2.49 26.22 -11.98
C GLN A 347 -2.49 25.09 -10.95
N THR A 348 -2.34 23.84 -11.37
CA THR A 348 -2.27 22.69 -10.44
C THR A 348 -1.03 22.81 -9.53
N THR A 349 0.09 23.28 -10.07
CA THR A 349 1.31 23.53 -9.26
C THR A 349 1.03 24.48 -8.10
N GLN A 350 0.38 25.62 -8.39
CA GLN A 350 0.08 26.62 -7.37
C GLN A 350 -0.98 26.13 -6.39
N GLU A 351 -2.00 25.41 -6.86
CA GLU A 351 -3.02 24.80 -6.01
C GLU A 351 -2.37 23.87 -4.99
N LEU A 352 -1.62 22.86 -5.46
CA LEU A 352 -0.94 21.88 -4.62
C LEU A 352 -0.04 22.53 -3.57
N LEU A 353 0.76 23.54 -3.95
CA LEU A 353 1.63 24.25 -3.02
C LEU A 353 0.86 25.08 -2.00
N THR A 354 -0.30 25.63 -2.38
CA THR A 354 -1.14 26.44 -1.49
C THR A 354 -1.84 25.54 -0.47
N THR A 355 -2.51 24.49 -0.94
CA THR A 355 -3.26 23.58 -0.08
C THR A 355 -2.36 22.75 0.84
N LEU A 356 -1.12 22.46 0.40
CA LEU A 356 -0.13 21.80 1.25
C LEU A 356 0.31 22.70 2.41
N ARG A 357 0.46 24.01 2.15
CA ARG A 357 0.73 25.00 3.21
C ARG A 357 -0.42 25.07 4.19
N ASP A 358 -1.65 25.19 3.70
CA ASP A 358 -2.86 25.24 4.53
C ASP A 358 -2.98 23.99 5.42
N ALA A 359 -2.70 22.80 4.86
CA ALA A 359 -2.68 21.56 5.62
C ALA A 359 -1.61 21.56 6.73
N SER A 360 -0.40 22.04 6.43
CA SER A 360 0.67 22.16 7.43
C SER A 360 0.31 23.14 8.56
N GLU A 361 -0.37 24.25 8.26
CA GLU A 361 -0.78 25.23 9.25
C GLU A 361 -1.87 24.68 10.17
N SER A 362 -2.87 24.00 9.60
CA SER A 362 -3.93 23.34 10.38
C SER A 362 -3.35 22.35 11.39
N LEU A 363 -2.35 21.54 10.98
CA LEU A 363 -1.68 20.59 11.88
C LEU A 363 -0.93 21.29 13.02
N LEU A 364 -0.33 22.45 12.76
CA LEU A 364 0.32 23.24 13.80
C LEU A 364 -0.69 23.83 14.80
N MET A 365 -1.85 24.29 14.31
CA MET A 365 -2.95 24.79 15.15
C MET A 365 -3.56 23.69 16.01
N GLU A 366 -3.82 22.50 15.45
CA GLU A 366 -4.29 21.35 16.22
C GLU A 366 -3.28 20.93 17.30
N ARG A 367 -1.98 20.95 16.98
CA ARG A 367 -0.93 20.66 17.95
C ARG A 367 -0.89 21.68 19.08
N ASP A 368 -1.14 22.96 18.79
CA ASP A 368 -1.24 24.00 19.80
C ASP A 368 -2.44 23.79 20.72
N ALA A 369 -3.60 23.43 20.15
CA ALA A 369 -4.80 23.08 20.93
C ALA A 369 -4.58 21.88 21.84
N LEU A 370 -3.83 20.87 21.39
CA LEU A 370 -3.49 19.68 22.19
C LEU A 370 -2.37 19.93 23.21
N LYS A 371 -1.48 20.89 22.96
CA LYS A 371 -0.33 21.23 23.82
C LYS A 371 -0.18 22.75 23.95
N PRO A 372 -1.11 23.42 24.66
CA PRO A 372 -1.11 24.87 24.77
C PRO A 372 0.18 25.37 25.45
N ASN A 373 0.70 26.50 24.97
CA ASN A 373 1.94 27.13 25.44
C ASN A 373 3.23 26.31 25.23
N SER A 374 3.22 25.35 24.29
CA SER A 374 4.44 24.64 23.90
C SER A 374 5.40 25.63 23.21
N PRO A 375 6.59 25.93 23.77
CA PRO A 375 7.52 26.87 23.17
C PRO A 375 8.00 26.41 21.78
N LEU A 376 8.00 25.09 21.53
CA LEU A 376 8.27 24.51 20.22
C LEU A 376 7.13 24.80 19.24
N THR A 377 5.87 24.76 19.66
CA THR A 377 4.72 25.04 18.79
C THR A 377 4.67 26.50 18.42
N GLU A 378 4.82 27.39 19.39
CA GLU A 378 4.92 28.83 19.10
C GLU A 378 6.08 29.15 18.13
N ARG A 379 7.26 28.54 18.33
CA ARG A 379 8.40 28.73 17.41
C ARG A 379 8.11 28.24 15.99
N LEU A 380 7.46 27.08 15.84
CA LEU A 380 7.11 26.55 14.53
C LEU A 380 6.05 27.41 13.84
N ILE A 381 5.01 27.84 14.56
CA ILE A 381 3.98 28.76 14.05
C ILE A 381 4.63 30.07 13.60
N ARG A 382 5.43 30.73 14.46
CA ARG A 382 6.13 31.97 14.09
C ARG A 382 7.01 31.81 12.86
N LYS A 383 7.72 30.69 12.73
CA LYS A 383 8.56 30.41 11.56
C LYS A 383 7.72 30.23 10.30
N ALA A 384 6.63 29.46 10.36
CA ALA A 384 5.69 29.29 9.25
C ALA A 384 5.10 30.63 8.79
N THR A 385 4.69 31.49 9.73
CA THR A 385 4.17 32.83 9.45
C THR A 385 5.26 33.78 8.90
N SER A 386 6.52 33.66 9.33
CA SER A 386 7.61 34.53 8.86
C SER A 386 8.05 34.27 7.41
N VAL A 387 7.88 33.03 6.93
CA VAL A 387 8.15 32.67 5.53
C VAL A 387 7.12 33.29 4.58
N HIS A 388 5.98 33.78 5.10
CA HIS A 388 4.92 34.43 4.32
C HIS A 388 5.08 35.95 4.13
N LEU A 389 6.06 36.58 4.80
CA LEU A 389 6.34 38.02 4.65
C LEU A 389 7.52 38.31 3.69
N MET A 390 8.04 37.27 3.02
CA MET A 390 8.99 37.35 1.90
C MET A 390 8.38 36.68 0.68
#